data_AF-U5Q4P9-F1
#
_entry.id   AF-U5Q4P9-F1
#
_cell.length_a   1.000
_cell.length_b   1.000
_cell.length_c   1.000
_cell.angle_alpha   90.00
_cell.angle_beta   90.00
_cell.angle_gamma   90.00
#
_symmetry.space_group_name_H-M   'P 1'
#
loop_
_entity.id
_entity.type
_entity.pdbx_description
1 polymer ?
#
loop_
_entity_poly.entity_id
_entity_poly.type
_entity_poly.pdbx_seq_one_letter_code
_entity_poly.pdbx_strand_id
1 'polypeptide(L)'
;MIICFQLGEDNKGNVFAKRVGGVRCFFNDSGNRWVNDTTISILYGDISKEPFYNPSVMGLIPQVNELYVKNSRNKMVPLTETGWDKNGDNPTHLVLYFTSSYEGIKFTGSTGSVLWVDDIRFVY
;
A
#
# COMPACT_ATOMS: atom_id res chain seq x y z
N MET A 1 -4.15 -0.29 4.06
CA MET A 1 -3.59 0.29 2.81
C MET A 1 -3.32 -0.84 1.85
N ILE A 2 -3.70 -0.67 0.59
CA ILE A 2 -3.52 -1.65 -0.48
C ILE A 2 -2.79 -0.93 -1.61
N ILE A 3 -1.69 -1.50 -2.10
CA ILE A 3 -0.95 -0.93 -3.24
C ILE A 3 -0.59 -2.05 -4.22
N CYS A 4 -0.88 -1.80 -5.49
CA CYS A 4 -0.54 -2.65 -6.61
C CYS A 4 0.64 -2.04 -7.38
N PHE A 5 1.69 -2.83 -7.56
CA PHE A 5 2.92 -2.40 -8.21
C PHE A 5 3.22 -3.18 -9.47
N GLN A 6 3.87 -2.48 -10.39
CA GLN A 6 4.72 -3.09 -11.40
C GLN A 6 6.19 -2.92 -11.00
N LEU A 7 6.88 -4.02 -10.75
CA LEU A 7 8.28 -4.00 -10.34
C LEU A 7 9.23 -4.06 -11.54
N GLY A 8 10.35 -3.35 -11.42
CA GLY A 8 11.52 -3.46 -12.30
C GLY A 8 12.79 -3.50 -11.47
N GLU A 9 13.82 -4.18 -11.97
CA GLU A 9 15.13 -4.27 -11.31
C GLU A 9 16.21 -3.77 -12.28
N ASP A 10 17.16 -2.98 -11.78
CA ASP A 10 18.33 -2.57 -12.57
C ASP A 10 19.48 -3.61 -12.50
N ASN A 11 20.50 -3.42 -13.33
CA ASN A 11 21.68 -4.29 -13.36
C ASN A 11 22.47 -4.32 -12.02
N LYS A 12 22.28 -3.32 -11.17
CA LYS A 12 22.92 -3.23 -9.84
C LYS A 12 22.12 -3.98 -8.77
N GLY A 13 20.89 -4.38 -9.07
CA GLY A 13 19.97 -5.07 -8.17
C GLY A 13 19.12 -4.13 -7.33
N ASN A 14 18.98 -2.86 -7.72
CA ASN A 14 18.03 -1.92 -7.11
C ASN A 14 16.64 -2.18 -7.72
N VAL A 15 15.61 -2.18 -6.87
CA VAL A 15 14.23 -2.44 -7.28
C VAL A 15 13.43 -1.15 -7.29
N PHE A 16 12.79 -0.92 -8.43
CA PHE A 16 11.92 0.22 -8.69
C PHE A 16 10.49 -0.28 -8.86
N ALA A 17 9.53 0.51 -8.37
CA ALA A 17 8.11 0.27 -8.57
C ALA A 17 7.49 1.39 -9.38
N LYS A 18 6.50 1.04 -10.20
CA LYS A 18 5.47 1.96 -10.63
C LYS A 18 4.16 1.58 -9.98
N ARG A 19 3.41 2.57 -9.49
CA ARG A 19 2.11 2.35 -8.85
C ARG A 19 1.05 2.21 -9.92
N VAL A 20 0.51 1.00 -10.03
CA VAL A 20 -0.56 0.64 -10.99
C VAL A 20 -1.93 1.00 -10.42
N GLY A 21 -2.08 0.82 -9.11
CA GLY A 21 -3.29 1.16 -8.40
C GLY A 21 -3.09 1.08 -6.91
N GLY A 22 -4.06 1.59 -6.16
CA GLY A 22 -3.99 1.53 -4.71
C GLY A 22 -5.15 2.26 -4.07
N VAL A 23 -5.28 2.01 -2.77
CA VAL A 23 -6.30 2.64 -1.95
C VAL A 23 -5.83 2.64 -0.50
N ARG A 24 -6.16 3.72 0.20
CA ARG A 24 -5.99 3.80 1.65
C ARG A 24 -7.37 3.99 2.27
N CYS A 25 -7.71 3.08 3.18
CA CYS A 25 -8.94 3.09 3.95
C CYS A 25 -8.58 3.35 5.42
N PHE A 26 -9.37 4.20 6.08
CA PHE A 26 -9.28 4.47 7.51
C PHE A 26 -10.53 3.93 8.19
N PHE A 27 -10.33 3.17 9.26
CA PHE A 27 -11.41 2.67 10.12
C PHE A 27 -11.46 3.54 11.37
N ASN A 28 -12.43 4.44 11.43
CA ASN A 28 -12.57 5.39 12.54
C ASN A 28 -13.60 4.93 13.59
N ASP A 29 -14.43 3.96 13.23
CA ASP A 29 -15.46 3.43 14.10
C ASP A 29 -14.91 2.29 14.96
N SER A 30 -15.38 2.25 16.21
CA SER A 30 -15.12 1.13 17.13
C SER A 30 -16.38 0.31 17.29
N GLY A 31 -16.22 -1.00 17.44
CA GLY A 31 -17.34 -1.91 17.57
C GLY A 31 -16.94 -3.24 18.19
N ASN A 32 -17.91 -3.92 18.77
CA ASN A 32 -17.71 -5.18 19.49
C ASN A 32 -18.19 -6.39 18.67
N ARG A 33 -18.38 -6.21 17.36
CA ARG A 33 -18.91 -7.20 16.43
C ARG A 33 -18.12 -7.18 15.13
N TRP A 34 -18.03 -8.32 14.47
CA TRP A 34 -17.44 -8.42 13.14
C TRP A 34 -18.28 -7.67 12.11
N VAL A 35 -17.61 -6.92 11.23
CA VAL A 35 -18.21 -6.31 10.05
C VAL A 35 -17.87 -7.18 8.84
N ASN A 36 -18.81 -8.01 8.44
CA ASN A 36 -18.61 -9.01 7.40
C ASN A 36 -18.72 -8.39 6.00
N ASP A 37 -18.06 -9.01 5.02
CA ASP A 37 -18.09 -8.65 3.59
C ASP A 37 -17.67 -7.19 3.29
N THR A 38 -16.84 -6.60 4.15
CA THR A 38 -16.25 -5.28 3.91
C THR A 38 -15.41 -5.31 2.62
N THR A 39 -15.88 -4.61 1.59
CA THR A 39 -15.25 -4.59 0.27
C THR A 39 -14.57 -3.26 0.04
N ILE A 40 -13.27 -3.30 -0.28
CA ILE A 40 -12.47 -2.12 -0.59
C ILE A 40 -12.11 -2.17 -2.07
N SER A 41 -12.58 -1.19 -2.83
CA SER A 41 -12.27 -1.08 -4.26
C SER A 41 -10.86 -0.54 -4.47
N ILE A 42 -10.08 -1.20 -5.32
CA ILE A 42 -8.76 -0.73 -5.75
C ILE A 42 -8.97 0.28 -6.87
N LEU A 43 -8.39 1.47 -6.71
CA LEU A 43 -8.42 2.50 -7.73
C LEU A 43 -7.18 2.36 -8.61
N TYR A 44 -7.39 2.21 -9.91
CA TYR A 44 -6.33 2.00 -10.89
C TYR A 44 -5.97 3.30 -11.61
N GLY A 45 -4.70 3.41 -11.99
CA GLY A 45 -4.13 4.59 -12.64
C GLY A 45 -3.68 5.68 -11.65
N ASP A 46 -3.35 6.85 -12.21
CA ASP A 46 -2.92 8.01 -11.44
C ASP A 46 -4.11 8.71 -10.77
N ILE A 47 -4.32 8.42 -9.49
CA ILE A 47 -5.37 9.04 -8.67
C ILE A 47 -4.98 10.40 -8.09
N SER A 48 -3.79 10.95 -8.40
CA SER A 48 -3.30 12.20 -7.79
C SER A 48 -4.16 13.43 -8.09
N LYS A 49 -5.02 13.34 -9.12
CA LYS A 49 -5.93 14.40 -9.55
C LYS A 49 -7.36 14.23 -9.03
N GLU A 50 -7.63 13.14 -8.33
CA GLU A 50 -8.97 12.87 -7.81
C GLU A 50 -9.28 13.74 -6.59
N PRO A 51 -10.54 14.18 -6.40
CA PRO A 51 -10.90 15.12 -5.33
C PRO A 51 -10.70 14.56 -3.92
N PHE A 52 -10.74 13.23 -3.77
CA PHE A 52 -10.51 12.56 -2.49
C PHE A 52 -9.01 12.27 -2.22
N TYR A 53 -8.13 12.55 -3.17
CA TYR A 53 -6.70 12.27 -3.03
C TYR A 53 -6.07 13.19 -1.99
N ASN A 54 -5.43 12.59 -0.99
CA ASN A 54 -4.65 13.31 0.00
C ASN A 54 -3.16 12.97 -0.17
N PRO A 55 -2.32 13.91 -0.66
CA PRO A 55 -0.91 13.68 -0.93
C PRO A 55 -0.11 13.22 0.30
N SER A 56 -0.49 13.66 1.51
CA SER A 56 0.22 13.33 2.75
C SER A 56 0.03 11.88 3.19
N VAL A 57 -1.00 11.19 2.68
CA VAL A 57 -1.33 9.81 3.06
C VAL A 57 -1.41 8.85 1.87
N MET A 58 -1.61 9.35 0.65
CA MET A 58 -1.71 8.55 -0.58
C MET A 58 -0.56 8.81 -1.56
N GLY A 59 0.44 9.60 -1.15
CA GLY A 59 1.64 9.87 -1.93
C GLY A 59 2.40 8.61 -2.36
N LEU A 60 3.28 8.78 -3.34
CA LEU A 60 4.24 7.75 -3.73
C LEU A 60 5.20 7.48 -2.59
N ILE A 61 5.59 6.21 -2.41
CA ILE A 61 6.54 5.81 -1.36
C ILE A 61 7.96 6.16 -1.83
N PRO A 62 8.60 7.18 -1.23
CA PRO A 62 9.96 7.54 -1.61
C PRO A 62 10.93 6.44 -1.13
N GLN A 63 12.17 6.48 -1.62
CA GLN A 63 13.25 5.54 -1.26
C GLN A 63 13.63 5.52 0.25
N VAL A 64 12.90 6.24 1.09
CA VAL A 64 13.16 6.35 2.53
C VAL A 64 12.54 5.15 3.26
N ASN A 65 13.17 3.97 3.16
CA ASN A 65 13.03 2.80 4.05
C ASN A 65 11.63 2.30 4.44
N GLU A 66 10.55 2.72 3.78
CA GLU A 66 9.18 2.32 4.16
C GLU A 66 8.83 0.90 3.70
N LEU A 67 9.42 0.44 2.59
CA LEU A 67 9.20 -0.90 2.03
C LEU A 67 10.51 -1.50 1.54
N TYR A 68 10.72 -2.78 1.83
CA TYR A 68 11.83 -3.56 1.32
C TYR A 68 11.32 -4.80 0.62
N VAL A 69 12.00 -5.17 -0.46
CA VAL A 69 11.69 -6.35 -1.25
C VAL A 69 12.97 -7.14 -1.50
N LYS A 70 12.82 -8.45 -1.73
CA LYS A 70 13.92 -9.29 -2.18
C LYS A 70 14.11 -9.09 -3.68
N ASN A 71 15.34 -8.79 -4.10
CA ASN A 71 15.68 -8.74 -5.52
C ASN A 71 15.99 -10.14 -6.08
N SER A 72 16.26 -10.21 -7.40
CA SER A 72 16.66 -11.43 -8.11
C SER A 72 17.87 -12.16 -7.51
N ARG A 73 18.70 -11.44 -6.73
CA ARG A 73 19.89 -11.95 -6.04
C ARG A 73 19.62 -12.31 -4.56
N ASN A 74 18.34 -12.39 -4.17
CA ASN A 74 17.89 -12.73 -2.82
C ASN A 74 18.39 -11.76 -1.73
N LYS A 75 18.73 -10.51 -2.10
CA LYS A 75 19.10 -9.45 -1.16
C LYS A 75 17.89 -8.57 -0.87
N MET A 76 17.73 -8.19 0.40
CA MET A 76 16.74 -7.19 0.80
C MET A 76 17.23 -5.81 0.36
N VAL A 77 16.45 -5.14 -0.49
CA VAL A 77 16.74 -3.80 -0.99
C VAL A 77 15.51 -2.90 -0.82
N PRO A 78 15.69 -1.59 -0.60
CA PRO A 78 14.57 -0.67 -0.48
C PRO A 78 13.82 -0.59 -1.81
N LEU A 79 12.49 -0.59 -1.73
CA LEU A 79 11.63 -0.37 -2.88
C LEU A 79 11.49 1.13 -3.12
N THR A 80 11.74 1.58 -4.36
CA THR A 80 11.60 2.99 -4.73
C THR A 80 10.46 3.16 -5.73
N GLU A 81 9.41 3.90 -5.36
CA GLU A 81 8.38 4.26 -6.33
C GLU A 81 8.88 5.38 -7.25
N THR A 82 8.79 5.14 -8.56
CA THR A 82 9.28 6.06 -9.61
C THR A 82 8.16 6.91 -10.22
N GLY A 83 6.90 6.55 -9.98
CA GLY A 83 5.75 7.22 -10.54
C GLY A 83 4.49 6.34 -10.53
N TRP A 84 3.41 6.92 -11.02
CA TRP A 84 2.20 6.20 -11.39
C TRP A 84 2.38 5.56 -12.76
N ASP A 85 1.89 4.34 -12.94
CA ASP A 85 1.91 3.70 -14.24
C ASP A 85 0.77 4.19 -15.13
N LYS A 86 0.89 3.93 -16.44
CA LYS A 86 -0.19 4.26 -17.38
C LYS A 86 -1.40 3.37 -17.11
N ASN A 87 -2.58 3.95 -17.28
CA ASN A 87 -3.85 3.24 -17.08
C ASN A 87 -3.89 2.00 -18.00
N GLY A 88 -3.83 0.79 -17.44
CA GLY A 88 -3.91 -0.48 -18.16
C GLY A 88 -2.73 -1.45 -18.01
N ASP A 89 -1.64 -1.08 -17.32
CA ASP A 89 -0.57 -2.04 -17.02
C ASP A 89 -1.00 -3.06 -15.95
N ASN A 90 -0.62 -4.33 -16.10
CA ASN A 90 -0.98 -5.40 -15.16
C ASN A 90 -0.06 -5.36 -13.94
N PRO A 91 -0.59 -5.31 -12.70
CA PRO A 91 0.23 -5.36 -11.50
C PRO A 91 0.88 -6.74 -11.36
N THR A 92 2.17 -6.77 -11.01
CA THR A 92 2.90 -8.01 -10.71
C THR A 92 2.98 -8.30 -9.23
N HIS A 93 2.87 -7.26 -8.39
CA HIS A 93 3.02 -7.36 -6.95
C HIS A 93 1.94 -6.58 -6.22
N LEU A 94 1.56 -7.08 -5.04
CA LEU A 94 0.57 -6.48 -4.17
C LEU A 94 1.13 -6.33 -2.76
N VAL A 95 0.93 -5.16 -2.16
CA VAL A 95 1.21 -4.89 -0.75
C VAL A 95 -0.10 -4.67 -0.02
N LEU A 96 -0.37 -5.53 0.96
CA LEU A 96 -1.44 -5.36 1.94
C LEU A 96 -0.82 -4.94 3.27
N TYR A 97 -1.14 -3.73 3.70
CA TYR A 97 -0.63 -3.17 4.95
C TYR A 97 -1.78 -2.83 5.89
N PHE A 98 -1.85 -3.56 7.01
CA PHE A 98 -2.79 -3.34 8.09
C PHE A 98 -2.06 -2.74 9.29
N THR A 99 -2.65 -1.71 9.88
CA THR A 99 -2.14 -1.11 11.12
C THR A 99 -3.31 -0.64 11.96
N SER A 100 -3.22 -0.80 13.28
CA SER A 100 -4.18 -0.21 14.22
C SER A 100 -3.90 1.27 14.51
N SER A 101 -2.73 1.77 14.11
CA SER A 101 -2.33 3.18 14.27
C SER A 101 -1.53 3.66 13.07
N TYR A 102 -2.10 4.58 12.28
CA TYR A 102 -1.44 5.12 11.09
C TYR A 102 -0.10 5.77 11.41
N GLU A 103 -0.04 6.62 12.44
CA GLU A 103 1.17 7.34 12.84
C GLU A 103 2.09 6.53 13.76
N GLY A 104 1.84 5.22 13.89
CA GLY A 104 2.65 4.33 14.73
C GLY A 104 4.12 4.28 14.31
N ILE A 105 4.43 4.50 13.02
CA ILE A 105 5.81 4.61 12.51
C ILE A 105 6.57 5.81 13.09
N LYS A 106 5.85 6.83 13.57
CA LYS A 106 6.38 8.01 14.27
C LYS A 106 6.21 7.90 15.79
N PHE A 107 5.92 6.70 16.31
CA PHE A 107 5.61 6.46 17.72
C PHE A 107 4.43 7.30 18.23
N THR A 108 3.52 7.68 17.33
CA THR A 108 2.34 8.48 17.65
C THR A 108 1.08 7.62 17.49
N GLY A 109 0.32 7.47 18.56
CA GLY A 109 -0.89 6.63 18.59
C GLY A 109 -1.35 6.36 20.01
N SER A 110 -2.43 5.59 20.14
CA SER A 110 -2.98 5.20 21.43
C SER A 110 -2.49 3.81 21.85
N THR A 111 -2.02 3.70 23.08
CA THR A 111 -1.74 2.39 23.69
C THR A 111 -3.05 1.64 23.86
N GLY A 112 -3.12 0.43 23.32
CA GLY A 112 -4.36 -0.38 23.32
C GLY A 112 -5.22 -0.27 22.07
N SER A 113 -4.80 0.43 21.01
CA SER A 113 -5.46 0.34 19.70
C SER A 113 -5.32 -1.07 19.11
N VAL A 114 -6.44 -1.74 18.88
CA VAL A 114 -6.49 -3.09 18.31
C VAL A 114 -7.29 -3.07 17.02
N LEU A 115 -6.75 -3.72 15.97
CA LEU A 115 -7.43 -3.96 14.71
C LEU A 115 -7.47 -5.48 14.47
N TRP A 116 -8.67 -6.03 14.32
CA TRP A 116 -8.91 -7.43 14.00
C TRP A 116 -9.34 -7.54 12.54
N VAL A 117 -8.69 -8.42 11.78
CA VAL A 117 -9.00 -8.70 10.37
C VAL A 117 -8.94 -10.20 10.17
N ASP A 118 -9.92 -10.76 9.48
CA ASP A 118 -9.99 -12.19 9.17
C ASP A 118 -10.60 -12.42 7.77
N ASP A 119 -10.39 -13.61 7.21
CA ASP A 119 -10.98 -14.08 5.94
C ASP A 119 -10.85 -13.12 4.74
N ILE A 120 -9.64 -12.61 4.53
CA ILE A 120 -9.35 -11.72 3.39
C ILE A 120 -9.43 -12.51 2.07
N ARG A 121 -10.24 -12.02 1.12
CA ARG A 121 -10.36 -12.56 -0.23
C ARG A 121 -10.22 -11.49 -1.30
N PHE A 122 -9.71 -11.89 -2.47
CA PHE A 122 -9.79 -11.08 -3.68
C PHE A 122 -11.12 -11.34 -4.37
N VAL A 123 -11.76 -10.26 -4.80
CA VAL A 123 -13.01 -10.28 -5.56
C VAL A 123 -12.74 -9.59 -6.89
N TYR A 124 -13.20 -10.17 -7.99
CA TYR A 124 -13.02 -9.69 -9.36
C TYR A 124 -14.37 -9.34 -10.00
#